data_AF-A0AA48H059-F1
#
_entry.id   AF-A0AA48H059-F1
#
_cell.length_a   1.000
_cell.length_b   1.000
_cell.length_c   1.000
_cell.angle_alpha   90.00
_cell.angle_beta   90.00
_cell.angle_gamma   90.00
#
_symmetry.space_group_name_H-M   'P 1'
#
loop_
_entity.id
_entity.type
_entity.pdbx_description
1 polymer ?
#
loop_
_entity_poly.entity_id
_entity_poly.type
_entity_poly.pdbx_seq_one_letter_code
_entity_poly.pdbx_strand_id
1 'polypeptide(L)'
;MEITPQTRIGDLLDAHPGLEDTLVAAAPAFAKLRNPVLRATVARFATLAHAAQVSGVPLPELMGILRGALGLDAEACPAAGGPVDVAEAWPDWVREDTAGLCLDATELLAQGEHPWAPIQAFLTTSAPGATVILVSDFVPAPLLDRAQARGWLAACARKGDRYGTALRRP
;
A
#
# COMPACT_ATOMS: atom_id res chain seq x y z
N MET A 1 -17.91 1.63 0.29
CA MET A 1 -17.59 3.04 0.58
C MET A 1 -16.13 3.24 0.22
N GLU A 2 -15.80 4.25 -0.59
CA GLU A 2 -14.40 4.56 -0.92
C GLU A 2 -13.78 5.39 0.20
N ILE A 3 -12.63 4.93 0.70
CA ILE A 3 -11.85 5.66 1.70
C ILE A 3 -10.84 6.53 0.95
N THR A 4 -11.03 7.85 0.99
CA THR A 4 -10.18 8.84 0.32
C THR A 4 -9.62 9.83 1.36
N PRO A 5 -8.61 10.64 1.03
CA PRO A 5 -8.10 11.68 1.93
C PRO A 5 -9.18 12.64 2.45
N GLN A 6 -10.26 12.83 1.68
CA GLN A 6 -11.38 13.72 2.00
C GLN A 6 -12.49 13.03 2.80
N THR A 7 -12.43 11.71 2.98
CA THR A 7 -13.38 10.97 3.82
C THR A 7 -13.34 11.54 5.24
N ARG A 8 -14.52 11.84 5.79
CA ARG A 8 -14.66 12.36 7.15
C ARG A 8 -14.65 11.22 8.15
N ILE A 9 -13.95 11.42 9.26
CA ILE A 9 -13.83 10.40 10.30
C ILE A 9 -15.16 10.17 11.02
N GLY A 10 -15.95 11.23 11.22
CA GLY A 10 -17.31 11.10 11.78
C GLY A 10 -18.16 10.15 10.95
N ASP A 11 -18.30 10.44 9.65
CA ASP A 11 -19.09 9.61 8.72
C ASP A 11 -18.57 8.15 8.67
N LEU A 12 -17.25 7.95 8.76
CA LEU A 12 -16.61 6.65 8.77
C LEU A 12 -16.91 5.85 10.06
N LEU A 13 -16.84 6.50 11.22
CA LEU A 13 -17.14 5.88 12.52
C LEU A 13 -18.64 5.65 12.73
N ASP A 14 -19.49 6.50 12.15
CA ASP A 14 -20.95 6.31 12.17
C ASP A 14 -21.35 5.08 11.32
N ALA A 15 -20.71 4.91 10.16
CA ALA A 15 -20.91 3.73 9.31
C ALA A 15 -20.26 2.47 9.90
N HIS A 16 -19.12 2.61 10.59
CA HIS A 16 -18.33 1.50 11.11
C HIS A 16 -17.79 1.78 12.52
N PRO A 17 -18.61 1.59 13.57
CA PRO A 17 -18.22 1.89 14.95
C PRO A 17 -17.00 1.08 15.42
N GLY A 18 -16.80 -0.13 14.86
CA GLY A 18 -15.67 -1.01 15.19
C GLY A 18 -14.29 -0.49 14.75
N LEU A 19 -14.22 0.56 13.94
CA LEU A 19 -12.94 1.19 13.56
C LEU A 19 -12.36 2.10 14.64
N GLU A 20 -13.13 2.36 15.69
CA GLU A 20 -12.70 3.19 16.81
C GLU A 20 -11.45 2.61 17.49
N ASP A 21 -11.47 1.33 17.86
CA ASP A 21 -10.32 0.69 18.51
C ASP A 21 -9.13 0.59 17.56
N THR A 22 -9.36 0.41 16.26
CA THR A 22 -8.33 0.42 15.21
C THR A 22 -7.65 1.79 15.10
N LEU A 23 -8.41 2.89 15.11
CA LEU A 23 -7.86 4.25 15.10
C LEU A 23 -7.05 4.50 16.37
N VAL A 24 -7.56 4.12 17.54
CA VAL A 24 -6.85 4.29 18.81
C VAL A 24 -5.54 3.50 18.85
N ALA A 25 -5.52 2.30 18.26
CA ALA A 25 -4.31 1.50 18.11
C ALA A 25 -3.30 2.14 17.13
N ALA A 26 -3.77 2.79 16.07
CA ALA A 26 -2.91 3.49 15.11
C ALA A 26 -2.28 4.75 15.72
N ALA A 27 -3.04 5.53 16.49
CA ALA A 27 -2.46 6.59 17.33
C ALA A 27 -3.30 6.90 18.57
N PRO A 28 -2.67 7.09 19.74
CA PRO A 28 -3.37 7.42 20.98
C PRO A 28 -4.11 8.77 20.91
N ALA A 29 -3.75 9.65 19.98
CA ALA A 29 -4.47 10.90 19.70
C ALA A 29 -5.95 10.67 19.34
N PHE A 30 -6.28 9.52 18.75
CA PHE A 30 -7.64 9.15 18.38
C PHE A 30 -8.51 8.72 19.57
N ALA A 31 -7.94 8.46 20.75
CA ALA A 31 -8.71 8.12 21.96
C ALA A 31 -9.69 9.23 22.37
N LYS A 32 -9.41 10.48 21.99
CA LYS A 32 -10.30 11.62 22.22
C LYS A 32 -11.61 11.51 21.43
N LEU A 33 -11.63 10.74 20.34
CA LEU A 33 -12.83 10.49 19.53
C LEU A 33 -13.83 9.55 20.20
N ARG A 34 -13.47 8.88 21.31
CA ARG A 34 -14.40 8.10 22.14
C ARG A 34 -15.40 8.99 22.88
N ASN A 35 -15.04 10.26 23.11
CA ASN A 35 -15.95 11.21 23.73
C ASN A 35 -17.03 11.64 22.72
N PRO A 36 -18.33 11.36 22.97
CA PRO A 36 -19.41 11.65 22.03
C PRO A 36 -19.54 13.14 21.69
N VAL A 37 -19.15 14.03 22.60
CA VAL A 37 -19.14 15.48 22.37
C VAL A 37 -18.03 15.87 21.38
N LEU A 38 -16.84 15.29 21.52
CA LEU A 38 -15.71 15.54 20.59
C LEU A 38 -15.95 14.88 19.23
N ARG A 39 -16.62 13.73 19.21
CA ARG A 39 -17.07 13.08 17.97
C ARG A 39 -18.02 13.96 17.18
N ALA A 40 -19.04 14.50 17.85
CA ALA A 40 -20.05 15.35 17.20
C ALA A 40 -19.50 16.70 16.70
N THR A 41 -18.38 17.18 17.25
CA THR A 41 -17.82 18.50 16.96
C THR A 41 -16.59 18.45 16.06
N VAL A 42 -15.59 17.63 16.37
CA VAL A 42 -14.32 17.56 15.65
C VAL A 42 -14.36 16.52 14.54
N ALA A 43 -14.87 15.31 14.82
CA ALA A 43 -14.87 14.23 13.84
C ALA A 43 -15.80 14.49 12.64
N ARG A 44 -16.88 15.27 12.85
CA ARG A 44 -17.82 15.69 11.80
C ARG A 44 -17.17 16.56 10.72
N PHE A 45 -16.09 17.28 11.02
CA PHE A 45 -15.42 18.15 10.06
C PHE A 45 -13.99 17.71 9.73
N ALA A 46 -13.39 16.84 10.54
CA ALA A 46 -12.06 16.31 10.31
C ALA A 46 -12.05 15.25 9.20
N THR A 47 -11.29 15.52 8.15
CA THR A 47 -10.96 14.55 7.11
C THR A 47 -9.84 13.62 7.57
N LEU A 48 -9.67 12.47 6.89
CA LEU A 48 -8.53 11.57 7.12
C LEU A 48 -7.19 12.27 6.93
N ALA A 49 -7.07 13.16 5.94
CA ALA A 49 -5.86 13.98 5.75
C ALA A 49 -5.56 14.87 6.96
N HIS A 50 -6.58 15.52 7.51
CA HIS A 50 -6.41 16.37 8.68
C HIS A 50 -6.06 15.56 9.93
N ALA A 51 -6.69 14.40 10.10
CA ALA A 51 -6.38 13.49 11.19
C ALA A 51 -4.98 12.91 11.13
N ALA A 52 -4.49 12.54 9.95
CA ALA A 52 -3.11 12.12 9.74
C ALA A 52 -2.11 13.20 10.20
N GLN A 53 -2.38 14.46 9.85
CA GLN A 53 -1.55 15.59 10.31
C GLN A 53 -1.57 15.76 11.83
N VAL A 54 -2.74 15.64 12.46
CA VAL A 54 -2.91 15.84 13.91
C VAL A 54 -2.39 14.65 14.72
N SER A 55 -2.48 13.42 14.20
CA SER A 55 -2.00 12.21 14.87
C SER A 55 -0.51 11.94 14.66
N GLY A 56 0.10 12.57 13.65
CA GLY A 56 1.48 12.28 13.23
C GLY A 56 1.61 10.97 12.45
N VAL A 57 0.50 10.30 12.12
CA VAL A 57 0.49 9.09 11.30
C VAL A 57 0.42 9.49 9.83
N PRO A 58 1.31 8.99 8.97
CA PRO A 58 1.23 9.23 7.52
C PRO A 58 -0.16 8.88 6.97
N LEU A 59 -0.72 9.78 6.15
CA LEU A 59 -2.05 9.59 5.56
C LEU A 59 -2.19 8.25 4.78
N PRO A 60 -1.21 7.83 3.96
CA PRO A 60 -1.29 6.54 3.27
C PRO A 60 -1.38 5.36 4.24
N GLU A 61 -0.66 5.43 5.37
CA GLU A 61 -0.65 4.40 6.40
C GLU A 61 -1.99 4.34 7.14
N LEU A 62 -2.52 5.50 7.54
CA LEU A 62 -3.83 5.60 8.18
C LEU A 62 -4.95 5.05 7.29
N MET A 63 -4.92 5.39 5.99
CA MET A 63 -5.88 4.87 5.02
C MET A 63 -5.74 3.36 4.83
N GLY A 64 -4.51 2.83 4.82
CA GLY A 64 -4.24 1.39 4.74
C GLY A 64 -4.83 0.63 5.93
N ILE A 65 -4.56 1.10 7.16
CA ILE A 65 -5.08 0.51 8.40
C ILE A 65 -6.63 0.43 8.37
N LEU A 66 -7.29 1.50 7.95
CA LEU A 66 -8.75 1.56 7.90
C LEU A 66 -9.35 0.67 6.81
N ARG A 67 -8.73 0.60 5.64
CA ARG A 67 -9.15 -0.29 4.54
C ARG A 67 -9.00 -1.77 4.95
N GLY A 68 -7.88 -2.09 5.62
CA GLY A 68 -7.61 -3.41 6.18
C GLY A 68 -8.66 -3.85 7.19
N ALA A 69 -8.97 -2.98 8.16
CA ALA A 69 -9.97 -3.28 9.19
C ALA A 69 -11.39 -3.45 8.65
N LEU A 70 -11.71 -2.87 7.49
CA LEU A 70 -13.01 -3.03 6.83
C LEU A 70 -13.08 -4.20 5.85
N GLY A 71 -11.99 -4.96 5.69
CA GLY A 71 -11.91 -5.98 4.64
C GLY A 71 -12.11 -5.41 3.23
N LEU A 72 -11.90 -4.09 3.07
CA LEU A 72 -11.87 -3.42 1.77
C LEU A 72 -10.57 -3.72 1.02
N ASP A 73 -9.71 -4.54 1.62
CA ASP A 73 -8.62 -5.27 1.00
C ASP A 73 -9.13 -6.31 -0.01
N ALA A 74 -9.74 -5.83 -1.09
CA ALA A 74 -9.55 -6.46 -2.38
C ALA A 74 -8.17 -6.09 -2.96
N GLU A 75 -7.54 -5.00 -2.51
CA GLU A 75 -6.23 -4.58 -3.01
C GLU A 75 -5.31 -4.04 -1.91
N ALA A 76 -4.66 -4.95 -1.18
CA ALA A 76 -3.79 -4.65 -0.04
C ALA A 76 -2.59 -3.76 -0.35
N CYS A 77 -2.34 -2.83 0.59
CA CYS A 77 -1.05 -2.23 0.86
C CYS A 77 -0.74 -2.47 2.35
N PRO A 78 -0.14 -3.63 2.73
CA PRO A 78 0.38 -3.79 4.08
C PRO A 78 1.61 -2.88 4.22
N ALA A 79 1.67 -2.04 5.25
CA ALA A 79 2.91 -1.33 5.60
C ALA A 79 3.75 -2.20 6.54
N ALA A 80 5.06 -2.31 6.24
CA ALA A 80 6.16 -2.92 7.01
C ALA A 80 6.01 -4.42 7.34
N GLY A 81 6.87 -5.34 6.90
CA GLY A 81 8.32 -5.23 6.75
C GLY A 81 8.94 -6.45 7.46
N GLY A 82 8.76 -7.65 6.90
CA GLY A 82 9.69 -8.75 7.16
C GLY A 82 11.02 -8.47 6.47
N PRO A 83 12.14 -9.11 6.86
CA PRO A 83 13.37 -9.03 6.09
C PRO A 83 13.08 -9.58 4.69
N VAL A 84 12.97 -8.68 3.71
CA VAL A 84 12.97 -9.06 2.30
C VAL A 84 14.40 -9.35 1.93
N ASP A 85 14.66 -10.54 1.39
CA ASP A 85 15.95 -10.86 0.80
C ASP A 85 16.17 -10.01 -0.44
N VAL A 86 16.93 -8.92 -0.28
CA VAL A 86 17.41 -8.10 -1.38
C VAL A 86 18.70 -8.73 -1.90
N ALA A 87 18.65 -9.29 -3.10
CA ALA A 87 19.82 -9.87 -3.73
C ALA A 87 20.77 -8.78 -4.24
N GLU A 88 22.07 -9.07 -4.29
CA GLU A 88 23.06 -8.19 -4.95
C GLU A 88 22.97 -8.26 -6.48
N ALA A 89 22.40 -9.34 -7.01
CA ALA A 89 22.24 -9.58 -8.43
C ALA A 89 20.87 -10.19 -8.74
N TRP A 90 20.46 -10.07 -10.00
CA TRP A 90 19.23 -10.70 -10.47
C TRP A 90 19.35 -12.24 -10.47
N PRO A 91 18.29 -12.96 -10.09
CA PRO A 91 18.22 -14.41 -10.28
C PRO A 91 18.06 -14.75 -11.77
N ASP A 92 18.46 -15.96 -12.17
CA ASP A 92 18.59 -16.37 -13.59
C ASP A 92 17.32 -16.22 -14.43
N TRP A 93 16.15 -16.25 -13.79
CA TRP A 93 14.86 -16.12 -14.46
C TRP A 93 14.50 -14.66 -14.78
N VAL A 94 15.20 -13.68 -14.20
CA VAL A 94 15.00 -12.25 -14.46
C VAL A 94 15.95 -11.80 -15.55
N ARG A 95 15.40 -11.37 -16.68
CA ARG A 95 16.15 -10.69 -17.73
C ARG A 95 15.48 -9.38 -18.09
N GLU A 96 16.20 -8.29 -17.92
CA GLU A 96 15.68 -6.93 -18.12
C GLU A 96 15.26 -6.71 -19.57
N ASP A 97 16.02 -7.26 -20.51
CA ASP A 97 15.73 -7.17 -21.96
C ASP A 97 14.44 -7.89 -22.36
N THR A 98 13.93 -8.78 -21.50
CA THR A 98 12.69 -9.54 -21.73
C THR A 98 11.53 -9.04 -20.87
N ALA A 99 11.74 -7.98 -20.10
CA ALA A 99 10.68 -7.37 -19.31
C ALA A 99 9.64 -6.77 -20.26
N GLY A 100 8.41 -7.26 -20.17
CA GLY A 100 7.32 -6.78 -21.00
C GLY A 100 6.73 -5.46 -20.51
N LEU A 101 7.04 -5.07 -19.27
CA LEU A 101 6.67 -3.79 -18.68
C LEU A 101 7.74 -3.34 -17.69
N CYS A 102 8.10 -2.07 -17.73
CA CYS A 102 8.98 -1.42 -16.77
C CYS A 102 8.26 -0.21 -16.17
N LEU A 103 8.24 -0.09 -14.84
CA LEU A 103 7.56 1.00 -14.12
C LEU A 103 8.48 1.61 -13.07
N ASP A 104 8.36 2.91 -12.85
CA ASP A 104 8.97 3.60 -11.71
C ASP A 104 7.94 3.77 -10.60
N ALA A 105 8.09 3.01 -9.51
CA ALA A 105 7.16 3.09 -8.39
C ALA A 105 7.34 4.36 -7.56
N THR A 106 8.54 4.95 -7.55
CA THR A 106 8.77 6.23 -6.88
C THR A 106 7.97 7.33 -7.58
N GLU A 107 8.02 7.37 -8.92
CA GLU A 107 7.29 8.35 -9.72
C GLU A 107 5.77 8.15 -9.66
N LEU A 108 5.29 6.91 -9.82
CA LEU A 108 3.87 6.60 -9.74
C LEU A 108 3.28 7.02 -8.39
N LEU A 109 3.95 6.67 -7.29
CA LEU A 109 3.48 7.04 -5.95
C LEU A 109 3.54 8.55 -5.72
N ALA A 110 4.53 9.26 -6.28
CA ALA A 110 4.60 10.71 -6.23
C ALA A 110 3.42 11.39 -6.94
N GLN A 111 2.87 10.75 -7.98
CA GLN A 111 1.67 11.19 -8.70
C GLN A 111 0.36 10.75 -8.02
N GLY A 112 0.43 10.01 -6.90
CA GLY A 112 -0.73 9.44 -6.23
C GLY A 112 -1.28 8.17 -6.90
N GLU A 113 -0.53 7.59 -7.84
CA GLU A 113 -0.86 6.35 -8.53
C GLU A 113 -0.17 5.14 -7.89
N HIS A 114 -0.82 3.98 -7.93
CA HIS A 114 -0.26 2.76 -7.35
C HIS A 114 0.28 1.82 -8.43
N PRO A 115 1.51 1.30 -8.30
CA PRO A 115 2.12 0.43 -9.31
C PRO A 115 1.43 -0.94 -9.42
N TRP A 116 0.66 -1.36 -8.41
CA TRP A 116 0.04 -2.68 -8.39
C TRP A 116 -0.98 -2.90 -9.51
N ALA A 117 -1.89 -1.94 -9.71
CA ALA A 117 -2.96 -2.06 -10.70
C ALA A 117 -2.42 -2.29 -12.13
N PRO A 118 -1.46 -1.50 -12.66
CA PRO A 118 -0.90 -1.74 -13.99
C PRO A 118 -0.10 -3.06 -14.07
N ILE A 119 0.64 -3.43 -13.02
CA ILE A 119 1.35 -4.73 -12.95
C ILE A 119 0.36 -5.89 -13.07
N GLN A 120 -0.71 -5.85 -12.29
CA GLN A 120 -1.72 -6.89 -12.27
C GLN A 120 -2.41 -7.01 -13.63
N ALA A 121 -2.82 -5.88 -14.21
CA ALA A 121 -3.44 -5.85 -15.54
C ALA A 121 -2.52 -6.44 -16.61
N PHE A 122 -1.23 -6.13 -16.56
CA PHE A 122 -0.24 -6.65 -17.50
C PHE A 122 -0.01 -8.16 -17.34
N LEU A 123 0.28 -8.64 -16.12
CA LEU A 123 0.58 -10.05 -15.85
C LEU A 123 -0.62 -10.99 -16.06
N THR A 124 -1.85 -10.48 -15.89
CA THR A 124 -3.07 -11.27 -16.12
C THR A 124 -3.43 -11.37 -17.60
N THR A 125 -3.22 -10.30 -18.37
CA THR A 125 -3.49 -10.26 -19.82
C THR A 125 -2.38 -10.90 -20.66
N SER A 126 -1.15 -10.92 -20.16
CA SER A 126 0.01 -11.47 -20.86
C SER A 126 0.11 -13.00 -20.75
N ALA A 127 0.92 -13.60 -21.63
CA ALA A 127 1.21 -15.03 -21.61
C ALA A 127 1.95 -15.44 -20.31
N PRO A 128 1.78 -16.69 -19.85
CA PRO A 128 2.61 -17.27 -18.79
C PRO A 128 4.10 -17.07 -19.10
N GLY A 129 4.88 -16.67 -18.10
CA GLY A 129 6.29 -16.29 -18.27
C GLY A 129 6.54 -14.79 -18.49
N ALA A 130 5.49 -13.97 -18.67
CA ALA A 130 5.65 -12.53 -18.73
C ALA A 130 6.24 -11.97 -17.43
N THR A 131 7.23 -11.09 -17.58
CA THR A 131 7.96 -10.48 -16.47
C THR A 131 7.76 -8.96 -16.48
N VAL A 132 7.53 -8.39 -15.31
CA VAL A 132 7.47 -6.96 -15.06
C VAL A 132 8.62 -6.56 -14.17
N ILE A 133 9.25 -5.43 -14.48
CA ILE A 133 10.28 -4.82 -13.65
C ILE A 133 9.78 -3.51 -13.09
N LEU A 134 10.02 -3.32 -11.81
CA LEU A 134 9.73 -2.12 -11.06
C LEU A 134 11.05 -1.53 -10.58
N VAL A 135 11.21 -0.21 -10.67
CA VAL A 135 12.34 0.51 -10.06
C VAL A 135 11.81 1.42 -8.96
N SER A 136 12.46 1.41 -7.81
CA SER A 136 12.12 2.28 -6.68
C SER A 136 13.36 2.66 -5.88
N ASP A 137 13.28 3.76 -5.15
CA ASP A 137 14.28 4.20 -4.16
C ASP A 137 14.09 3.52 -2.78
N PHE A 138 13.03 2.73 -2.62
CA PHE A 138 12.76 1.90 -1.45
C PHE A 138 12.55 0.43 -1.85
N VAL A 139 12.64 -0.48 -0.88
CA VAL A 139 12.30 -1.91 -1.10
C VAL A 139 10.78 -2.07 -1.02
N PRO A 140 10.10 -2.50 -2.08
CA PRO A 140 8.64 -2.62 -2.09
C PRO A 140 8.20 -3.97 -1.49
N ALA A 141 8.56 -4.24 -0.23
CA ALA A 141 8.19 -5.46 0.51
C ALA A 141 6.70 -5.86 0.35
N PRO A 142 5.74 -4.92 0.46
CA PRO A 142 4.32 -5.26 0.35
C PRO A 142 3.93 -5.84 -1.01
N LEU A 143 4.60 -5.38 -2.07
CA LEU A 143 4.35 -5.79 -3.44
C LEU A 143 4.94 -7.18 -3.72
N LEU A 144 6.08 -7.49 -3.10
CA LEU A 144 6.70 -8.82 -3.15
C LEU A 144 5.83 -9.85 -2.46
N ASP A 145 5.39 -9.58 -1.23
CA ASP A 145 4.49 -10.45 -0.47
C ASP A 145 3.20 -10.71 -1.25
N ARG A 146 2.65 -9.66 -1.85
CA ARG A 146 1.42 -9.74 -2.64
C ARG A 146 1.56 -10.58 -3.91
N ALA A 147 2.70 -10.48 -4.59
CA ALA A 147 2.99 -11.33 -5.75
C ALA A 147 3.15 -12.80 -5.32
N GLN A 148 3.88 -13.06 -4.24
CA GLN A 148 4.09 -14.41 -3.71
C GLN A 148 2.77 -15.06 -3.25
N ALA A 149 1.89 -14.31 -2.57
CA ALA A 149 0.58 -14.78 -2.15
C ALA A 149 -0.32 -15.21 -3.33
N ARG A 150 -0.09 -14.68 -4.54
CA ARG A 150 -0.78 -15.07 -5.78
C ARG A 150 -0.09 -16.24 -6.52
N GLY A 151 1.00 -16.77 -5.97
CA GLY A 151 1.83 -17.78 -6.60
C GLY A 151 2.69 -17.24 -7.75
N TRP A 152 2.95 -15.93 -7.79
CA TRP A 152 3.89 -15.34 -8.76
C TRP A 152 5.32 -15.39 -8.22
N LEU A 153 6.28 -15.44 -9.14
CA LEU A 153 7.69 -15.28 -8.82
C LEU A 153 7.96 -13.81 -8.53
N ALA A 154 8.64 -13.54 -7.43
CA ALA A 154 9.00 -12.20 -6.99
C ALA A 154 10.47 -12.19 -6.56
N ALA A 155 11.23 -11.21 -7.04
CA ALA A 155 12.62 -10.99 -6.63
C ALA A 155 12.90 -9.50 -6.50
N CYS A 156 13.72 -9.14 -5.51
CA CYS A 156 14.25 -7.80 -5.38
C CYS A 156 15.77 -7.85 -5.46
N ALA A 157 16.36 -6.95 -6.25
CA ALA A 157 17.80 -6.81 -6.36
C ALA A 157 18.20 -5.34 -6.21
N ARG A 158 19.34 -5.10 -5.57
CA ARG A 158 19.90 -3.75 -5.48
C ARG A 158 20.59 -3.37 -6.79
N LYS A 159 20.31 -2.16 -7.29
CA LYS A 159 20.90 -1.57 -8.50
C LYS A 159 21.47 -0.19 -8.19
N GLY A 160 22.71 -0.17 -7.69
CA GLY A 160 23.36 1.05 -7.23
C GLY A 160 22.61 1.65 -6.03
N ASP A 161 22.08 2.86 -6.24
CA ASP A 161 21.30 3.61 -5.24
C ASP A 161 19.80 3.31 -5.28
N ARG A 162 19.33 2.52 -6.25
CA ARG A 162 17.92 2.13 -6.37
C ARG A 162 17.75 0.62 -6.21
N TYR A 163 16.50 0.21 -6.06
CA TYR A 163 16.07 -1.17 -5.98
C TYR A 163 15.30 -1.54 -7.25
N GLY A 164 15.66 -2.67 -7.84
CA GLY A 164 14.86 -3.33 -8.86
C GLY A 164 13.97 -4.38 -8.20
N THR A 165 12.72 -4.46 -8.60
CA THR A 165 11.81 -5.55 -8.22
C THR A 165 11.23 -6.19 -9.47
N ALA A 166 11.45 -7.50 -9.62
CA ALA A 166 10.95 -8.29 -10.75
C ALA A 166 9.80 -9.16 -10.27
N LEU A 167 8.69 -9.12 -11.02
CA LEU A 167 7.53 -9.97 -10.84
C LEU A 167 7.25 -10.77 -12.10
N ARG A 168 7.06 -12.07 -11.97
CA ARG A 168 6.77 -12.95 -13.11
C ARG A 168 5.64 -13.91 -12.78
N ARG A 169 4.71 -14.04 -13.72
CA ARG A 169 3.68 -15.07 -13.64
C ARG A 169 4.27 -16.40 -14.16
N PRO A 170 4.23 -17.49 -13.38
CA PRO A 170 4.66 -18.81 -13.84
C PRO A 170 3.84 -19.29 -15.04
#